data_AF-A0AAV7A0Z8-F1
#
_entry.id   AF-A0AAV7A0Z8-F1
#
_cell.length_a   1.000
_cell.length_b   1.000
_cell.length_c   1.000
_cell.angle_alpha   90.00
_cell.angle_beta   90.00
_cell.angle_gamma   90.00
#
_symmetry.space_group_name_H-M   'P 1'
#
loop_
_entity.id
_entity.type
_entity.pdbx_description
1 polymer ?
#
loop_
_entity_poly.entity_id
_entity_poly.type
_entity_poly.pdbx_seq_one_letter_code
_entity_poly.pdbx_strand_id
1 'polypeptide(L)'
;MAESPTEIAPDPRELQIKYAKAYLLQAGPSGVSLYEHLSALLSRILSERPPNALETLEQMSAELHWSRLNRGHDALRHLPEDPPTYIKAESHRALFSRGAEADEAEGDGEMTDSPLPNLYDLAHLLQQGGVNLGQDETVHIALAMKRLTDTRPLQYCRFWGKILGTAGSYLVAEVQFREGEDEEAEEDAEEEEKETAEEEEDEEEKEEAEDLPPKSTHRPPPVVPREENGTGTNKYVYFVSTEAGAEWIRLPPVTPAQITAARKIRRLFTGNLDAPVITYPPFPGTEANLLRAQIARISAGTHVSPLGYYQFGEEEGEEEEEGATRDTYEENLEFEGIPVTDLVENLSSWVHHVQHILPQGRCVWLNTAVKSEEEMEEEEGEEEEKEDEEEPEPEVGPPLLTPLSEDAGNLRTSTLVGA
;
A
#
# COMPACT_ATOMS: atom_id res chain seq x y z
N MET A 1 31.48 52.71 45.30
CA MET A 1 31.92 51.35 44.94
C MET A 1 30.96 50.41 45.65
N ALA A 2 29.99 49.87 44.92
CA ALA A 2 29.07 48.88 45.46
C ALA A 2 29.79 47.53 45.42
N GLU A 3 29.97 46.92 46.59
CA GLU A 3 30.52 45.57 46.70
C GLU A 3 29.51 44.60 46.06
N SER A 4 29.95 43.93 44.99
CA SER A 4 29.24 42.82 44.38
C SER A 4 29.13 41.67 45.40
N PRO A 5 27.96 41.02 45.56
CA PRO A 5 27.87 39.86 46.42
C PRO A 5 28.75 38.76 45.81
N THR A 6 29.80 38.37 46.52
CA THR A 6 30.58 37.18 46.21
C THR A 6 29.64 35.98 46.31
N GLU A 7 29.18 35.46 45.17
CA GLU A 7 28.56 34.14 45.09
C GLU A 7 29.61 33.12 45.53
N ILE A 8 29.54 32.76 46.82
CA ILE A 8 30.34 31.67 47.38
C ILE A 8 29.88 30.41 46.65
N ALA A 9 30.75 29.85 45.80
CA ALA A 9 30.50 28.58 45.14
C ALA A 9 30.09 27.55 46.22
N PRO A 10 28.94 26.86 46.06
CA PRO A 10 28.42 25.98 47.10
C PRO A 10 29.43 24.88 47.41
N ASP A 11 29.66 24.63 48.69
CA ASP A 11 30.61 23.62 49.15
C ASP A 11 30.30 22.27 48.47
N PRO A 12 31.32 21.54 47.97
CA PRO A 12 31.09 20.29 47.22
C PRO A 12 30.35 19.24 48.06
N ARG A 13 30.44 19.31 49.39
CA ARG A 13 29.69 18.45 50.33
C ARG A 13 28.20 18.81 50.39
N GLU A 14 27.86 20.09 50.32
CA GLU A 14 26.46 20.53 50.31
C GLU A 14 25.76 20.13 49.01
N LEU A 15 26.49 20.19 47.89
CA LEU A 15 26.02 19.67 46.61
C LEU A 15 25.75 18.17 46.67
N GLN A 16 26.64 17.38 47.27
CA GLN A 16 26.43 15.94 47.46
C GLN A 16 25.17 15.63 48.30
N ILE A 17 24.92 16.39 49.37
CA ILE A 17 23.71 16.24 50.19
C ILE A 17 22.46 16.59 49.38
N LYS A 18 22.51 17.65 48.57
CA LYS A 18 21.41 18.05 47.68
C LYS A 18 21.12 16.97 46.64
N TYR A 19 22.14 16.38 46.01
CA TYR A 19 21.98 15.28 45.06
C TYR A 19 21.39 14.02 45.72
N ALA A 20 21.88 13.64 46.91
CA ALA A 20 21.33 12.51 47.65
C ALA A 20 19.86 12.73 48.03
N LYS A 21 19.50 13.94 48.48
CA LYS A 21 18.11 14.29 48.78
C LYS A 21 17.23 14.26 47.53
N ALA A 22 17.70 14.81 46.42
CA ALA A 22 16.98 14.78 45.15
C ALA A 22 16.75 13.34 44.67
N TYR A 23 17.74 12.46 44.81
CA TYR A 23 17.61 11.03 44.51
C TYR A 23 16.55 10.36 45.39
N LEU A 24 16.57 10.59 46.71
CA LEU A 24 15.59 10.00 47.63
C LEU A 24 14.15 10.54 47.43
N LEU A 25 14.01 11.73 46.83
CA LEU A 25 12.74 12.36 46.49
C LEU A 25 12.17 11.92 45.14
N GLN A 26 12.88 11.10 44.36
CA GLN A 26 12.33 10.54 43.13
C GLN A 26 11.10 9.68 43.48
N ALA A 27 9.97 9.99 42.86
CA ALA A 27 8.74 9.24 43.05
C ALA A 27 8.81 7.92 42.28
N GLY A 28 8.46 6.82 42.96
CA GLY A 28 8.30 5.52 42.31
C GLY A 28 6.95 5.40 41.57
N PRO A 29 6.68 4.25 40.92
CA PRO A 29 5.42 3.98 40.22
C PRO A 29 4.15 4.03 41.08
N SER A 30 4.31 4.03 42.41
CA SER A 30 3.26 4.16 43.42
C SER A 30 2.99 5.62 43.84
N GLY A 31 3.69 6.60 43.25
CA GLY A 31 3.52 8.01 43.54
C GLY A 31 4.14 8.47 44.87
N VAL A 32 4.86 7.60 45.57
CA VAL A 32 5.51 7.93 46.85
C VAL A 32 7.03 7.83 46.71
N SER A 33 7.75 8.81 47.25
CA SER A 33 9.21 8.81 47.26
C SER A 33 9.77 8.00 48.44
N LEU A 34 11.01 7.52 48.29
CA LEU A 34 11.72 6.81 49.37
C LEU A 34 11.90 7.71 50.60
N TYR A 35 12.12 9.01 50.38
CA TYR A 35 12.22 10.02 51.43
C TYR A 35 10.92 10.14 52.25
N GLU A 36 9.76 10.18 51.60
CA GLU A 36 8.45 10.23 52.25
C GLU A 36 8.09 8.93 52.97
N HIS A 37 8.57 7.78 52.48
CA HIS A 37 8.39 6.51 53.17
C HIS A 37 9.23 6.44 54.45
N LEU A 38 10.52 6.76 54.37
CA LEU A 38 11.42 6.73 55.52
C LEU A 38 11.05 7.78 56.58
N SER A 39 10.64 8.99 56.17
CA SER A 39 10.20 10.02 57.11
C SER A 39 8.91 9.65 57.84
N ALA A 40 7.93 9.04 57.16
CA ALA A 40 6.71 8.55 57.79
C ALA A 40 6.99 7.38 58.75
N LEU A 41 7.88 6.46 58.36
CA LEU A 41 8.32 5.35 59.22
C LEU A 41 9.01 5.85 60.48
N LEU A 42 9.98 6.76 60.34
CA LEU A 42 10.66 7.35 61.49
C LEU A 42 9.70 8.11 62.40
N SER A 43 8.74 8.85 61.82
CA SER A 43 7.72 9.56 62.58
C SER A 43 6.86 8.60 63.41
N ARG A 44 6.46 7.46 62.83
CA ARG A 44 5.66 6.42 63.52
C ARG A 44 6.44 5.75 64.65
N ILE A 45 7.72 5.42 64.42
CA ILE A 45 8.60 4.83 65.45
C ILE A 45 8.76 5.80 66.63
N LEU A 46 8.96 7.09 66.34
CA LEU A 46 9.14 8.12 67.38
C LEU A 46 7.86 8.36 68.19
N SER A 47 6.67 8.19 67.61
CA SER A 47 5.40 8.32 68.31
C SER A 47 5.02 7.09 69.14
N GLU A 48 5.17 5.88 68.59
CA GLU A 48 4.72 4.63 69.23
C GLU A 48 5.74 4.08 70.24
N ARG A 49 7.03 4.45 70.11
CA ARG A 49 8.14 4.04 70.98
C ARG A 49 8.12 2.56 71.39
N PRO A 50 8.16 1.63 70.41
CA PRO A 50 8.19 0.20 70.71
C PRO A 50 9.46 -0.20 71.47
N PRO A 51 9.39 -1.21 72.38
CA PRO A 51 10.52 -1.63 73.20
C PRO A 51 11.68 -2.19 72.36
N ASN A 52 11.39 -2.90 71.26
CA ASN A 52 12.37 -3.42 70.30
C ASN A 52 12.18 -2.74 68.94
N ALA A 53 12.57 -1.48 68.82
CA ALA A 53 12.35 -0.67 67.61
C ALA A 53 13.02 -1.22 66.34
N LEU A 54 14.17 -1.89 66.47
CA LEU A 54 14.89 -2.47 65.32
C LEU A 54 14.18 -3.71 64.76
N GLU A 55 13.70 -4.60 65.64
CA GLU A 55 13.01 -5.84 65.24
C GLU A 55 11.63 -5.55 64.63
N THR A 56 10.98 -4.49 65.09
CA THR A 56 9.64 -4.09 64.63
C THR A 56 9.67 -3.18 63.38
N LEU A 57 10.85 -2.73 62.96
CA LEU A 57 11.01 -1.76 61.86
C LEU A 57 10.49 -2.31 60.52
N GLU A 58 10.80 -3.55 60.21
CA GLU A 58 10.35 -4.21 58.97
C GLU A 58 8.83 -4.42 58.96
N GLN A 59 8.26 -4.79 60.11
CA GLN A 59 6.81 -4.93 60.24
C GLN A 59 6.11 -3.58 60.06
N MET A 60 6.61 -2.52 60.70
CA MET A 60 6.04 -1.16 60.58
C MET A 60 6.19 -0.58 59.18
N SER A 61 7.28 -0.88 58.46
CA SER A 61 7.48 -0.46 57.07
C SER A 61 6.48 -1.16 56.15
N ALA A 62 6.29 -2.46 56.32
CA ALA A 62 5.32 -3.25 55.57
C ALA A 62 3.90 -2.74 55.82
N GLU A 63 3.50 -2.54 57.08
CA GLU A 63 2.19 -2.00 57.44
C GLU A 63 1.94 -0.61 56.82
N LEU A 64 2.95 0.28 56.82
CA LEU A 64 2.83 1.59 56.19
C LEU A 64 2.67 1.46 54.67
N HIS A 65 3.40 0.55 54.04
CA HIS A 65 3.27 0.27 52.62
C HIS A 65 1.86 -0.26 52.28
N TRP A 66 1.35 -1.24 53.04
CA TRP A 66 -0.01 -1.77 52.88
C TRP A 66 -1.10 -0.73 53.15
N SER A 67 -0.91 0.15 54.14
CA SER A 67 -1.88 1.22 54.45
C SER A 67 -2.02 2.24 53.32
N ARG A 68 -0.96 2.46 52.54
CA ARG A 68 -0.94 3.35 51.38
C ARG A 68 -1.59 2.70 50.16
N LEU A 69 -1.41 1.39 49.99
CA LEU A 69 -2.09 0.62 48.95
C LEU A 69 -3.62 0.61 49.14
N ASN A 70 -4.08 0.60 50.39
CA ASN A 70 -5.51 0.58 50.73
C ASN A 70 -6.20 1.96 50.67
N ARG A 71 -5.43 3.05 50.61
CA ARG A 71 -5.99 4.38 50.30
C ARG A 71 -6.13 4.44 48.79
N GLY A 72 -7.31 4.03 48.31
CA GLY A 72 -7.69 3.95 46.90
C GLY A 72 -7.45 5.26 46.15
N HIS A 73 -6.20 5.52 45.79
CA HIS A 73 -5.89 6.16 44.54
C HIS A 73 -6.29 5.14 43.48
N ASP A 74 -7.35 5.47 42.78
CA ASP A 74 -7.85 4.81 41.60
C ASP A 74 -6.65 4.25 40.80
N ALA A 75 -6.56 2.92 40.68
CA ALA A 75 -5.50 2.29 39.89
C ALA A 75 -5.66 2.60 38.39
N LEU A 76 -6.74 3.29 38.03
CA LEU A 76 -6.89 4.05 36.80
C LEU A 76 -5.87 5.20 36.81
N ARG A 77 -4.62 4.87 36.48
CA ARG A 77 -3.72 5.83 35.86
C ARG A 77 -4.51 6.50 34.74
N HIS A 78 -4.41 7.82 34.61
CA HIS A 78 -4.78 8.51 33.36
C HIS A 78 -3.90 7.92 32.25
N LEU A 79 -4.33 6.79 31.71
CA LEU A 79 -3.87 6.29 30.44
C LEU A 79 -4.23 7.37 29.41
N PRO A 80 -3.44 7.52 28.33
CA PRO A 80 -3.89 8.29 27.18
C PRO A 80 -5.33 7.90 26.89
N GLU A 81 -6.21 8.90 26.76
CA GLU A 81 -7.67 8.68 26.72
C GLU A 81 -8.04 7.64 25.65
N ASP A 82 -7.27 7.57 24.56
CA ASP A 82 -7.40 6.53 23.53
C ASP A 82 -6.03 5.93 23.17
N PRO A 83 -5.68 4.71 23.65
CA PRO A 83 -4.55 3.98 23.12
C PRO A 83 -4.81 3.63 21.64
N PRO A 84 -3.79 3.46 20.78
CA PRO A 84 -3.98 3.15 19.35
C PRO A 84 -4.76 1.85 19.12
N THR A 85 -4.71 0.91 20.07
CA THR A 85 -5.53 -0.31 20.06
C THR A 85 -7.02 -0.05 20.23
N TYR A 86 -7.39 1.00 20.97
CA TYR A 86 -8.78 1.40 21.16
C TYR A 86 -9.36 1.99 19.88
N ILE A 87 -8.62 2.88 19.21
CA ILE A 87 -9.01 3.47 17.92
C ILE A 87 -9.25 2.37 16.87
N LYS A 88 -8.33 1.40 16.77
CA LYS A 88 -8.49 0.19 15.94
C LYS A 88 -9.74 -0.60 16.28
N ALA A 89 -10.01 -0.79 17.57
CA ALA A 89 -11.17 -1.56 18.00
C ALA A 89 -12.49 -0.83 17.69
N GLU A 90 -12.49 0.51 17.78
CA GLU A 90 -13.66 1.33 17.45
C GLU A 90 -13.97 1.31 15.95
N SER A 91 -12.95 1.41 15.09
CA SER A 91 -13.11 1.29 13.63
C SER A 91 -13.64 -0.10 13.25
N HIS A 92 -13.12 -1.16 13.86
CA HIS A 92 -13.62 -2.52 13.66
C HIS A 92 -15.06 -2.68 14.19
N ARG A 93 -15.38 -2.11 15.37
CA ARG A 93 -16.73 -2.16 15.95
C ARG A 93 -17.74 -1.52 15.01
N ALA A 94 -17.37 -0.42 14.38
CA ALA A 94 -18.22 0.25 13.41
C ALA A 94 -18.64 -0.72 12.31
N LEU A 95 -17.75 -1.59 11.79
CA LEU A 95 -18.06 -2.58 10.74
C LEU A 95 -19.27 -3.48 11.04
N PHE A 96 -19.47 -3.84 12.31
CA PHE A 96 -20.54 -4.75 12.74
C PHE A 96 -21.87 -4.05 13.03
N SER A 97 -21.89 -2.72 13.12
CA SER A 97 -23.16 -2.00 13.27
C SER A 97 -23.87 -1.95 11.93
N ARG A 98 -25.01 -2.62 11.85
CA ARG A 98 -25.96 -2.51 10.73
C ARG A 98 -26.52 -1.08 10.75
N GLY A 99 -26.38 -0.34 9.65
CA GLY A 99 -26.98 0.99 9.52
C GLY A 99 -28.50 0.88 9.61
N ALA A 100 -29.15 1.82 10.33
CA ALA A 100 -30.60 1.80 10.51
C ALA A 100 -31.39 1.88 9.18
N GLU A 101 -30.75 2.32 8.10
CA GLU A 101 -31.31 2.38 6.74
C GLU A 101 -31.29 1.02 6.01
N ALA A 102 -30.49 0.05 6.47
CA ALA A 102 -30.41 -1.29 5.86
C ALA A 102 -31.60 -2.21 6.24
N ASP A 103 -32.50 -1.75 7.11
CA ASP A 103 -33.74 -2.46 7.46
C ASP A 103 -34.91 -2.06 6.52
N GLU A 104 -34.80 -0.97 5.76
CA GLU A 104 -35.83 -0.56 4.78
C GLU A 104 -35.55 -1.07 3.36
N ALA A 105 -34.30 -1.41 3.03
CA ALA A 105 -33.90 -1.89 1.70
C ALA A 105 -34.01 -3.43 1.51
N GLU A 106 -34.22 -4.22 2.57
CA GLU A 106 -34.48 -5.67 2.46
C GLU A 106 -35.98 -6.00 2.23
N GLY A 107 -36.79 -5.01 1.90
CA GLY A 107 -38.16 -5.17 1.42
C GLY A 107 -38.20 -5.12 -0.11
N ASP A 108 -38.19 -6.29 -0.75
CA ASP A 108 -38.46 -6.48 -2.18
C ASP A 108 -37.31 -6.08 -3.13
N GLY A 109 -36.27 -6.91 -3.20
CA GLY A 109 -35.24 -6.84 -4.23
C GLY A 109 -34.84 -8.25 -4.65
N GLU A 110 -34.92 -8.55 -5.95
CA GLU A 110 -34.36 -9.75 -6.55
C GLU A 110 -32.93 -9.99 -6.03
N MET A 111 -32.53 -11.26 -5.86
CA MET A 111 -31.16 -11.64 -5.50
C MET A 111 -30.22 -11.14 -6.61
N THR A 112 -29.81 -9.87 -6.56
CA THR A 112 -28.77 -9.33 -7.43
C THR A 112 -27.50 -10.06 -7.08
N ASP A 113 -26.85 -10.66 -8.08
CA ASP A 113 -25.54 -11.27 -7.90
C ASP A 113 -24.61 -10.24 -7.24
N SER A 114 -24.21 -10.53 -6.00
CA SER A 114 -23.30 -9.66 -5.27
C SER A 114 -21.96 -9.68 -6.01
N PRO A 115 -21.39 -8.51 -6.34
CA PRO A 115 -20.11 -8.43 -7.04
C PRO A 115 -18.93 -8.95 -6.20
N LEU A 116 -19.16 -9.21 -4.90
CA LEU A 116 -18.18 -9.78 -3.97
C LEU A 116 -18.17 -11.32 -3.99
N PRO A 117 -17.00 -11.94 -4.26
CA PRO A 117 -16.79 -13.36 -4.03
C PRO A 117 -16.96 -13.75 -2.56
N ASN A 118 -17.26 -15.03 -2.31
CA ASN A 118 -17.31 -15.56 -0.94
C ASN A 118 -15.90 -15.65 -0.33
N LEU A 119 -15.46 -14.57 0.33
CA LEU A 119 -14.15 -14.47 0.94
C LEU A 119 -13.93 -15.52 2.05
N TYR A 120 -14.98 -15.98 2.72
CA TYR A 120 -14.88 -17.01 3.76
C TYR A 120 -14.44 -18.36 3.19
N ASP A 121 -15.02 -18.75 2.05
CA ASP A 121 -14.65 -19.99 1.37
C ASP A 121 -13.24 -19.89 0.80
N LEU A 122 -12.89 -18.75 0.20
CA LEU A 122 -11.53 -18.49 -0.29
C LEU A 122 -10.49 -18.55 0.84
N ALA A 123 -10.76 -17.92 1.99
CA ALA A 123 -9.88 -17.97 3.15
C ALA A 123 -9.76 -19.40 3.70
N HIS A 124 -10.83 -20.19 3.66
CA HIS A 124 -10.78 -21.60 4.05
C HIS A 124 -9.87 -22.41 3.12
N LEU A 125 -9.99 -22.23 1.80
CA LEU A 125 -9.15 -22.90 0.80
C LEU A 125 -7.67 -22.50 0.96
N LEU A 126 -7.39 -21.21 1.15
CA LEU A 126 -6.02 -20.72 1.42
C LEU A 126 -5.45 -21.30 2.70
N GLN A 127 -6.28 -21.40 3.76
CA GLN A 127 -5.87 -22.00 5.03
C GLN A 127 -5.50 -23.48 4.88
N GLN A 128 -6.19 -24.23 4.02
CA GLN A 128 -5.82 -25.61 3.68
C GLN A 128 -4.46 -25.66 2.96
N GLY A 129 -4.15 -24.67 2.13
CA GLY A 129 -2.84 -24.47 1.50
C GLY A 129 -1.75 -23.96 2.45
N GLY A 130 -2.06 -23.70 3.72
CA GLY A 130 -1.10 -23.21 4.72
C GLY A 130 -0.87 -21.70 4.72
N VAL A 131 -1.62 -20.94 3.93
CA VAL A 131 -1.59 -19.47 3.91
C VAL A 131 -2.81 -18.94 4.65
N ASN A 132 -2.62 -18.04 5.62
CA ASN A 132 -3.74 -17.53 6.42
C ASN A 132 -3.50 -16.09 6.88
N LEU A 133 -4.55 -15.27 6.80
CA LEU A 133 -4.62 -13.92 7.35
C LEU A 133 -5.19 -13.90 8.78
N GLY A 134 -5.86 -14.98 9.20
CA GLY A 134 -6.59 -15.09 10.46
C GLY A 134 -8.10 -15.03 10.22
N GLN A 135 -8.87 -15.82 10.97
CA GLN A 135 -10.33 -15.86 10.83
C GLN A 135 -10.97 -14.52 11.18
N ASP A 136 -10.53 -13.92 12.30
CA ASP A 136 -11.03 -12.63 12.74
C ASP A 136 -10.72 -11.53 11.71
N GLU A 137 -9.49 -11.51 11.17
CA GLU A 137 -9.10 -10.53 10.15
C GLU A 137 -9.90 -10.71 8.86
N THR A 138 -10.14 -11.94 8.43
CA THR A 138 -10.96 -12.27 7.25
C THR A 138 -12.38 -11.71 7.40
N VAL A 139 -13.01 -11.87 8.57
CA VAL A 139 -14.36 -11.33 8.82
C VAL A 139 -14.35 -9.80 8.72
N HIS A 140 -13.36 -9.13 9.33
CA HIS A 140 -13.26 -7.68 9.24
C HIS A 140 -13.05 -7.20 7.80
N ILE A 141 -12.18 -7.86 7.03
CA ILE A 141 -11.95 -7.55 5.62
C ILE A 141 -13.23 -7.76 4.81
N ALA A 142 -13.93 -8.88 5.00
CA ALA A 142 -15.18 -9.17 4.29
C ALA A 142 -16.24 -8.08 4.53
N LEU A 143 -16.37 -7.60 5.77
CA LEU A 143 -17.29 -6.51 6.11
C LEU A 143 -16.83 -5.16 5.55
N ALA A 144 -15.52 -4.88 5.55
CA ALA A 144 -14.98 -3.66 4.96
C ALA A 144 -15.17 -3.61 3.42
N MET A 145 -15.04 -4.76 2.76
CA MET A 145 -15.31 -4.92 1.32
C MET A 145 -16.79 -4.77 1.01
N LYS A 146 -17.67 -5.34 1.85
CA LYS A 146 -19.12 -5.14 1.72
C LYS A 146 -19.50 -3.67 1.78
N ARG A 147 -18.91 -2.91 2.71
CA ARG A 147 -19.12 -1.45 2.77
C ARG A 147 -18.69 -0.74 1.50
N LEU A 148 -17.57 -1.16 0.90
CA LEU A 148 -17.08 -0.57 -0.35
C LEU A 148 -18.07 -0.78 -1.51
N THR A 149 -18.67 -1.97 -1.61
CA THR A 149 -19.69 -2.25 -2.63
C THR A 149 -21.04 -1.62 -2.36
N ASP A 150 -21.35 -1.34 -1.08
CA ASP A 150 -22.57 -0.62 -0.70
C ASP A 150 -22.44 0.89 -0.99
N THR A 151 -21.22 1.46 -0.94
CA THR A 151 -20.98 2.90 -1.17
C THR A 151 -20.75 3.27 -2.63
N ARG A 152 -20.26 2.34 -3.47
CA ARG A 152 -19.90 2.60 -4.86
C ARG A 152 -20.54 1.58 -5.81
N PRO A 153 -20.98 1.98 -7.02
CA PRO A 153 -21.61 1.06 -7.95
C PRO A 153 -20.57 0.22 -8.70
N LEU A 154 -20.13 -0.87 -8.06
CA LEU A 154 -19.11 -1.76 -8.60
C LEU A 154 -19.74 -2.93 -9.38
N GLN A 155 -19.19 -3.26 -10.54
CA GLN A 155 -19.53 -4.47 -11.29
C GLN A 155 -18.75 -5.68 -10.76
N TYR A 156 -17.48 -5.46 -10.42
CA TYR A 156 -16.56 -6.48 -9.95
C TYR A 156 -15.79 -5.97 -8.75
N CYS A 157 -15.67 -6.79 -7.71
CA CYS A 157 -14.90 -6.43 -6.52
C CYS A 157 -14.21 -7.65 -5.93
N ARG A 158 -12.88 -7.65 -5.90
CA ARG A 158 -12.05 -8.74 -5.41
C ARG A 158 -11.09 -8.25 -4.34
N PHE A 159 -10.91 -9.05 -3.30
CA PHE A 159 -9.82 -8.82 -2.35
C PHE A 159 -8.50 -9.23 -3.02
N TRP A 160 -7.65 -8.25 -3.35
CA TRP A 160 -6.36 -8.48 -3.99
C TRP A 160 -5.36 -9.06 -2.98
N GLY A 161 -5.29 -8.46 -1.79
CA GLY A 161 -4.38 -8.92 -0.75
C GLY A 161 -4.03 -7.86 0.29
N LYS A 162 -2.96 -8.16 1.04
CA LYS A 162 -2.43 -7.30 2.10
C LYS A 162 -0.94 -7.07 1.91
N ILE A 163 -0.53 -5.80 1.88
CA ILE A 163 0.87 -5.39 1.79
C ILE A 163 1.32 -4.90 3.16
N LEU A 164 2.41 -5.48 3.66
CA LEU A 164 2.95 -5.12 4.97
C LEU A 164 3.90 -3.92 4.82
N GLY A 165 3.71 -2.93 5.69
CA GLY A 165 4.61 -1.79 5.86
C GLY A 165 5.21 -1.75 7.26
N THR A 166 6.08 -0.76 7.48
CA THR A 166 6.85 -0.62 8.73
C THR A 166 6.05 0.01 9.87
N ALA A 167 5.18 0.99 9.58
CA ALA A 167 4.28 1.61 10.55
C ALA A 167 2.82 1.17 10.38
N GLY A 168 2.37 0.98 9.14
CA GLY A 168 1.02 0.51 8.79
C GLY A 168 1.06 -0.58 7.71
N SER A 169 -0.03 -1.33 7.56
CA SER A 169 -0.23 -2.28 6.45
C SER A 169 -1.33 -1.76 5.55
N TYR A 170 -1.33 -2.19 4.29
CA TYR A 170 -2.34 -1.83 3.31
C TYR A 170 -3.18 -3.04 2.96
N LEU A 171 -4.50 -2.91 3.07
CA LEU A 171 -5.48 -3.81 2.49
C LEU A 171 -5.82 -3.29 1.10
N VAL A 172 -5.77 -4.15 0.09
CA VAL A 172 -5.97 -3.77 -1.30
C VAL A 172 -7.21 -4.48 -1.84
N ALA A 173 -8.11 -3.70 -2.41
CA ALA A 173 -9.27 -4.14 -3.16
C ALA A 173 -9.06 -3.83 -4.65
N GLU A 174 -9.27 -4.84 -5.49
CA GLU A 174 -9.30 -4.70 -6.95
C GLU A 174 -10.76 -4.57 -7.37
N VAL A 175 -11.09 -3.53 -8.12
CA VAL A 175 -12.47 -3.25 -8.51
C VAL A 175 -12.58 -2.86 -9.98
N GLN A 176 -13.77 -3.10 -10.53
CA GLN A 176 -14.19 -2.60 -11.83
C GLN A 176 -15.55 -1.91 -11.65
N PHE A 177 -15.63 -0.66 -12.11
CA PHE A 177 -16.89 0.09 -12.16
C PHE A 177 -17.76 -0.41 -13.30
N ARG A 178 -19.07 -0.14 -13.21
CA ARG A 178 -19.95 -0.31 -14.38
C ARG A 178 -19.60 0.77 -15.42
N GLU A 179 -19.72 0.41 -16.69
CA GLU A 179 -19.42 1.32 -17.81
C GLU A 179 -20.14 2.67 -17.64
N GLY A 180 -19.38 3.77 -17.62
CA GLY A 180 -19.91 5.13 -17.52
C GLY A 180 -20.27 5.62 -16.11
N GLU A 181 -19.94 4.87 -15.05
CA GLU A 181 -20.17 5.27 -13.65
C GLU A 181 -18.86 5.59 -12.88
N ASP A 182 -17.74 5.73 -13.58
CA ASP A 182 -16.44 6.13 -13.01
C ASP A 182 -16.16 7.61 -13.25
N GLU A 183 -16.82 8.48 -12.47
CA GLU A 183 -16.68 9.95 -12.55
C GLU A 183 -15.22 10.41 -12.39
N GLU A 184 -14.48 9.78 -11.48
CA GLU A 184 -13.07 10.09 -11.21
C GLU A 184 -12.16 9.68 -12.39
N ALA A 185 -12.52 8.68 -13.20
CA ALA A 185 -11.77 8.34 -14.42
C ALA A 185 -11.98 9.35 -15.56
N GLU A 186 -13.16 9.98 -15.63
CA GLU A 186 -13.42 11.08 -16.57
C GLU A 186 -12.62 12.33 -16.18
N GLU A 187 -12.57 12.66 -14.89
CA GLU A 187 -11.71 13.75 -14.37
C GLU A 187 -10.22 13.49 -14.66
N ASP A 188 -9.74 12.27 -14.40
CA ASP A 188 -8.35 11.87 -14.68
C ASP A 188 -8.00 11.99 -16.19
N ALA A 189 -8.98 11.81 -17.08
CA ALA A 189 -8.80 11.94 -18.53
C ALA A 189 -8.81 13.42 -18.98
N GLU A 190 -9.70 14.24 -18.41
CA GLU A 190 -9.71 15.69 -18.67
C GLU A 190 -8.46 16.41 -18.14
N GLU A 191 -7.87 15.94 -17.03
CA GLU A 191 -6.60 16.46 -16.53
C GLU A 191 -5.45 16.12 -17.47
N GLU A 192 -5.45 14.92 -18.07
CA GLU A 192 -4.43 14.56 -19.07
C GLU A 192 -4.54 15.37 -20.33
N GLU A 193 -5.73 15.55 -20.89
CA GLU A 193 -5.90 16.38 -22.09
C GLU A 193 -5.38 17.81 -21.86
N LYS A 194 -5.49 18.32 -20.64
CA LYS A 194 -4.93 19.62 -20.26
C LYS A 194 -3.40 19.56 -20.11
N GLU A 195 -2.84 18.54 -19.47
CA GLU A 195 -1.38 18.40 -19.34
C GLU A 195 -0.73 18.25 -20.72
N THR A 196 -1.30 17.46 -21.63
CA THR A 196 -0.79 17.32 -23.01
C THR A 196 -0.92 18.61 -23.80
N ALA A 197 -2.05 19.33 -23.67
CA ALA A 197 -2.23 20.61 -24.35
C ALA A 197 -1.29 21.69 -23.79
N GLU A 198 -1.04 21.70 -22.47
CA GLU A 198 -0.05 22.60 -21.87
C GLU A 198 1.37 22.27 -22.36
N GLU A 199 1.74 20.99 -22.48
CA GLU A 199 3.06 20.58 -23.03
C GLU A 199 3.23 21.01 -24.50
N GLU A 200 2.20 20.85 -25.34
CA GLU A 200 2.20 21.31 -26.75
C GLU A 200 2.30 22.85 -26.84
N GLU A 201 1.52 23.60 -26.05
CA GLU A 201 1.63 25.07 -25.99
C GLU A 201 3.02 25.52 -25.52
N ASP A 202 3.63 24.82 -24.56
CA ASP A 202 4.96 25.12 -24.03
C ASP A 202 6.08 24.81 -25.05
N GLU A 203 5.87 23.88 -25.97
CA GLU A 203 6.77 23.61 -27.10
C GLU A 203 6.62 24.69 -28.18
N GLU A 204 5.39 25.04 -28.57
CA GLU A 204 5.11 26.11 -29.53
C GLU A 204 5.65 27.48 -29.05
N GLU A 205 5.48 27.84 -27.78
CA GLU A 205 6.02 29.09 -27.21
C GLU A 205 7.57 29.11 -27.22
N LYS A 206 8.23 27.94 -27.11
CA LYS A 206 9.70 27.81 -27.21
C LYS A 206 10.19 27.84 -28.66
N GLU A 207 9.31 27.64 -29.63
CA GLU A 207 9.60 27.78 -31.06
C GLU A 207 9.49 29.24 -31.51
N GLU A 208 8.51 30.00 -31.00
CA GLU A 208 8.30 31.41 -31.38
C GLU A 208 9.32 32.41 -30.77
N ALA A 209 10.13 32.00 -29.79
CA ALA A 209 11.14 32.86 -29.16
C ALA A 209 12.49 32.90 -29.94
N GLU A 210 12.56 33.69 -31.02
CA GLU A 210 13.70 33.83 -31.95
C GLU A 210 15.05 34.38 -31.39
N ASP A 211 15.31 34.43 -30.08
CA ASP A 211 16.56 35.05 -29.55
C ASP A 211 17.15 34.35 -28.30
N LEU A 212 17.25 33.01 -28.32
CA LEU A 212 17.87 32.21 -27.25
C LEU A 212 19.23 31.60 -27.68
N PRO A 213 20.17 31.36 -26.73
CA PRO A 213 21.43 30.67 -27.01
C PRO A 213 21.20 29.31 -27.69
N PRO A 214 22.19 28.76 -28.44
CA PRO A 214 22.01 27.53 -29.23
C PRO A 214 21.38 26.43 -28.37
N LYS A 215 20.21 25.95 -28.81
CA LYS A 215 19.43 24.91 -28.13
C LYS A 215 20.33 23.68 -27.94
N SER A 216 20.36 23.14 -26.72
CA SER A 216 21.06 21.89 -26.41
C SER A 216 20.51 20.79 -27.32
N THR A 217 21.36 20.08 -28.07
CA THR A 217 20.98 18.94 -28.92
C THR A 217 20.53 17.70 -28.14
N HIS A 218 20.52 17.77 -26.80
CA HIS A 218 19.98 16.71 -25.96
C HIS A 218 18.45 16.82 -25.91
N ARG A 219 17.75 16.07 -26.77
CA ARG A 219 16.33 15.75 -26.55
C ARG A 219 16.26 14.70 -25.42
N PRO A 220 15.43 14.91 -24.38
CA PRO A 220 15.11 13.83 -23.46
C PRO A 220 14.48 12.68 -24.26
N PRO A 221 14.73 11.42 -23.87
CA PRO A 221 14.09 10.29 -24.55
C PRO A 221 12.57 10.46 -24.49
N PRO A 222 11.84 10.12 -25.57
CA PRO A 222 10.40 10.25 -25.62
C PRO A 222 9.76 9.50 -24.45
N VAL A 223 8.84 10.17 -23.75
CA VAL A 223 8.15 9.58 -22.61
C VAL A 223 7.10 8.63 -23.16
N VAL A 224 7.16 7.36 -22.74
CA VAL A 224 6.13 6.39 -23.11
C VAL A 224 4.81 6.80 -22.45
N PRO A 225 3.74 7.04 -23.22
CA PRO A 225 2.46 7.46 -22.66
C PRO A 225 1.85 6.37 -21.78
N ARG A 226 1.00 6.78 -20.82
CA ARG A 226 0.28 5.83 -19.97
C ARG A 226 -0.81 5.12 -20.76
N GLU A 227 -1.20 3.93 -20.30
CA GLU A 227 -2.32 3.19 -20.90
C GLU A 227 -3.65 3.76 -20.40
N GLU A 228 -4.63 3.83 -21.30
CA GLU A 228 -5.97 4.33 -21.00
C GLU A 228 -6.63 3.52 -19.87
N ASN A 229 -7.45 4.20 -19.08
CA ASN A 229 -8.23 3.57 -18.02
C ASN A 229 -9.13 2.46 -18.61
N GLY A 230 -9.07 1.26 -18.03
CA GLY A 230 -9.79 0.08 -18.53
C GLY A 230 -8.96 -0.82 -19.46
N THR A 231 -7.75 -0.42 -19.86
CA THR A 231 -6.87 -1.22 -20.74
C THR A 231 -5.56 -1.61 -20.06
N GLY A 232 -5.00 -2.77 -20.46
CA GLY A 232 -3.68 -3.24 -20.04
C GLY A 232 -3.43 -3.20 -18.53
N THR A 233 -2.41 -2.45 -18.12
CA THR A 233 -1.98 -2.23 -16.73
C THR A 233 -2.96 -1.41 -15.90
N ASN A 234 -3.87 -0.65 -16.54
CA ASN A 234 -4.91 0.18 -15.94
C ASN A 234 -6.33 -0.42 -16.12
N LYS A 235 -6.43 -1.73 -16.42
CA LYS A 235 -7.71 -2.44 -16.55
C LYS A 235 -8.60 -2.41 -15.30
N TYR A 236 -7.98 -2.47 -14.12
CA TYR A 236 -8.70 -2.45 -12.84
C TYR A 236 -8.29 -1.24 -12.00
N VAL A 237 -9.24 -0.73 -11.24
CA VAL A 237 -9.01 0.32 -10.24
C VAL A 237 -8.69 -0.35 -8.90
N TYR A 238 -7.74 0.22 -8.17
CA TYR A 238 -7.30 -0.33 -6.89
C TYR A 238 -7.63 0.63 -5.75
N PHE A 239 -8.36 0.12 -4.75
CA PHE A 239 -8.64 0.82 -3.51
C PHE A 239 -7.76 0.28 -2.39
N VAL A 240 -7.27 1.19 -1.55
CA VAL A 240 -6.40 0.85 -0.43
C VAL A 240 -7.00 1.38 0.86
N SER A 241 -6.94 0.55 1.89
CA SER A 241 -7.28 0.94 3.26
C SER A 241 -6.18 0.53 4.22
N THR A 242 -5.86 1.36 5.20
CA THR A 242 -4.84 1.05 6.21
C THR A 242 -5.32 0.05 7.25
N GLU A 243 -6.62 0.02 7.52
CA GLU A 243 -7.25 -0.83 8.54
C GLU A 243 -8.65 -1.25 8.09
N ALA A 244 -9.10 -2.43 8.52
CA ALA A 244 -10.46 -2.88 8.23
C ALA A 244 -11.46 -1.98 8.97
N GLY A 245 -12.08 -1.04 8.25
CA GLY A 245 -13.01 -0.04 8.79
C GLY A 245 -12.56 1.40 8.62
N ALA A 246 -11.32 1.64 8.17
CA ALA A 246 -10.91 2.95 7.66
C ALA A 246 -11.51 3.18 6.26
N GLU A 247 -11.50 4.43 5.81
CA GLU A 247 -11.95 4.79 4.47
C GLU A 247 -11.07 4.13 3.40
N TRP A 248 -11.68 3.85 2.26
CA TRP A 248 -11.00 3.29 1.09
C TRP A 248 -10.53 4.45 0.20
N ILE A 249 -9.22 4.50 -0.03
CA ILE A 249 -8.55 5.53 -0.83
C ILE A 249 -8.25 4.93 -2.21
N ARG A 250 -8.68 5.60 -3.28
CA ARG A 250 -8.34 5.20 -4.65
C ARG A 250 -6.85 5.41 -4.90
N LEU A 251 -6.19 4.45 -5.53
CA LEU A 251 -4.84 4.64 -6.04
C LEU A 251 -4.88 5.29 -7.43
N PRO A 252 -3.91 6.16 -7.74
CA PRO A 252 -3.79 6.76 -9.07
C PRO A 252 -3.51 5.67 -10.14
N PRO A 253 -3.80 5.95 -11.42
CA PRO A 253 -3.38 5.09 -12.53
C PRO A 253 -1.85 4.97 -12.57
N VAL A 254 -1.35 3.87 -13.14
CA VAL A 254 0.10 3.61 -13.22
C VAL A 254 0.65 4.11 -14.55
N THR A 255 1.87 4.66 -14.52
CA THR A 255 2.60 5.01 -15.74
C THR A 255 3.75 4.01 -16.02
N PRO A 256 4.14 3.80 -17.29
CA PRO A 256 5.25 2.92 -17.64
C PRO A 256 6.58 3.33 -16.98
N ALA A 257 6.80 4.65 -16.84
CA ALA A 257 7.96 5.21 -16.14
C ALA A 257 8.02 4.77 -14.66
N GLN A 258 6.88 4.73 -13.98
CA GLN A 258 6.80 4.22 -12.59
C GLN A 258 7.12 2.73 -12.53
N ILE A 259 6.62 1.91 -13.46
CA ILE A 259 6.87 0.46 -13.48
C ILE A 259 8.36 0.17 -13.73
N THR A 260 8.96 0.84 -14.71
CA THR A 260 10.38 0.66 -15.06
C THR A 260 11.29 1.11 -13.92
N ALA A 261 10.99 2.24 -13.25
CA ALA A 261 11.70 2.67 -12.06
C ALA A 261 11.51 1.68 -10.89
N ALA A 262 10.27 1.21 -10.66
CA ALA A 262 9.93 0.24 -9.61
C ALA A 262 10.69 -1.09 -9.73
N ARG A 263 11.02 -1.54 -10.95
CA ARG A 263 11.85 -2.73 -11.21
C ARG A 263 13.29 -2.57 -10.72
N LYS A 264 13.82 -1.35 -10.71
CA LYS A 264 15.22 -1.04 -10.37
C LYS A 264 15.43 -0.75 -8.88
N ILE A 265 14.35 -0.57 -8.11
CA ILE A 265 14.42 -0.18 -6.70
C ILE A 265 13.92 -1.28 -5.77
N ARG A 266 14.42 -1.27 -4.53
CA ARG A 266 13.97 -2.14 -3.44
C ARG A 266 13.77 -1.31 -2.18
N ARG A 267 12.52 -1.06 -1.81
CA ARG A 267 12.12 -0.28 -0.64
C ARG A 267 11.05 -1.04 0.16
N LEU A 268 11.04 -0.79 1.46
CA LEU A 268 9.96 -1.23 2.34
C LEU A 268 8.93 -0.11 2.43
N PHE A 269 7.65 -0.48 2.42
CA PHE A 269 6.55 0.46 2.59
C PHE A 269 6.51 1.04 4.01
N THR A 270 6.13 2.30 4.14
CA THR A 270 5.99 2.95 5.45
C THR A 270 4.61 2.69 6.04
N GLY A 271 3.58 2.62 5.20
CA GLY A 271 2.18 2.62 5.64
C GLY A 271 1.54 4.01 5.59
N ASN A 272 2.21 5.00 5.00
CA ASN A 272 1.64 6.29 4.62
C ASN A 272 1.71 6.48 3.10
N LEU A 273 0.57 6.71 2.45
CA LEU A 273 0.45 6.85 0.99
C LEU A 273 1.17 8.10 0.46
N ASP A 274 1.24 9.17 1.26
CA ASP A 274 1.85 10.45 0.87
C ASP A 274 3.37 10.50 1.11
N ALA A 275 3.97 9.40 1.61
CA ALA A 275 5.39 9.39 1.92
C ALA A 275 6.24 9.52 0.63
N PRO A 276 7.28 10.38 0.62
CA PRO A 276 8.13 10.54 -0.56
C PRO A 276 9.06 9.32 -0.74
N VAL A 277 9.16 8.81 -1.96
CA VAL A 277 10.03 7.68 -2.31
C VAL A 277 11.41 8.20 -2.72
N ILE A 278 12.29 8.34 -1.74
CA ILE A 278 13.66 8.82 -1.98
C ILE A 278 14.53 7.64 -2.42
N THR A 279 14.79 7.48 -3.71
CA THR A 279 15.64 6.40 -4.28
C THR A 279 16.62 6.91 -5.34
N TYR A 280 17.58 6.06 -5.68
CA TYR A 280 18.42 6.21 -6.87
C TYR A 280 18.36 4.89 -7.67
N PRO A 281 17.81 4.87 -8.90
CA PRO A 281 17.23 5.98 -9.67
C PRO A 281 16.04 6.68 -8.96
N PRO A 282 15.79 7.97 -9.26
CA PRO A 282 14.64 8.69 -8.72
C PRO A 282 13.34 8.02 -9.17
N PHE A 283 12.39 7.90 -8.25
CA PHE A 283 11.08 7.35 -8.54
C PHE A 283 10.08 8.49 -8.77
N PRO A 284 9.35 8.50 -9.90
CA PRO A 284 8.36 9.53 -10.19
C PRO A 284 7.06 9.28 -9.41
N GLY A 285 6.93 9.89 -8.23
CA GLY A 285 5.71 9.86 -7.42
C GLY A 285 5.93 9.58 -5.93
N THR A 286 4.83 9.36 -5.21
CA THR A 286 4.82 9.05 -3.78
C THR A 286 4.74 7.54 -3.52
N GLU A 287 4.58 7.15 -2.25
CA GLU A 287 4.38 5.76 -1.87
C GLU A 287 3.11 5.16 -2.51
N ALA A 288 2.06 5.97 -2.76
CA ALA A 288 0.87 5.54 -3.48
C ALA A 288 1.17 5.04 -4.91
N ASN A 289 1.94 5.81 -5.69
CA ASN A 289 2.34 5.41 -7.05
C ASN A 289 3.27 4.18 -7.00
N LEU A 290 4.16 4.10 -6.01
CA LEU A 290 5.01 2.93 -5.83
C LEU A 290 4.18 1.69 -5.50
N LEU A 291 3.19 1.82 -4.63
CA LEU A 291 2.27 0.75 -4.24
C LEU A 291 1.50 0.26 -5.47
N ARG A 292 0.93 1.18 -6.25
CA ARG A 292 0.24 0.89 -7.51
C ARG A 292 1.14 0.16 -8.51
N ALA A 293 2.38 0.61 -8.68
CA ALA A 293 3.34 -0.02 -9.58
C ALA A 293 3.73 -1.43 -9.13
N GLN A 294 3.86 -1.68 -7.82
CA GLN A 294 4.09 -3.03 -7.30
C GLN A 294 2.86 -3.93 -7.47
N ILE A 295 1.65 -3.40 -7.26
CA ILE A 295 0.40 -4.13 -7.49
C ILE A 295 0.30 -4.57 -8.95
N ALA A 296 0.57 -3.68 -9.91
CA ALA A 296 0.58 -4.01 -11.35
C ALA A 296 1.53 -5.19 -11.64
N ARG A 297 2.77 -5.10 -11.14
CA ARG A 297 3.81 -6.11 -11.36
C ARG A 297 3.47 -7.47 -10.73
N ILE A 298 2.93 -7.46 -9.52
CA ILE A 298 2.55 -8.69 -8.82
C ILE A 298 1.35 -9.31 -9.51
N SER A 299 0.35 -8.52 -9.89
CA SER A 299 -0.85 -9.01 -10.58
C SER A 299 -0.48 -9.68 -11.90
N ALA A 300 0.31 -9.01 -12.74
CA ALA A 300 0.79 -9.55 -14.02
C ALA A 300 1.68 -10.79 -13.90
N GLY A 301 2.33 -11.00 -12.74
CA GLY A 301 3.24 -12.14 -12.54
C GLY A 301 2.70 -13.29 -11.71
N THR A 302 1.55 -13.13 -11.04
CA THR A 302 1.06 -14.10 -10.05
C THR A 302 -0.42 -14.44 -10.18
N HIS A 303 -1.18 -13.71 -10.99
CA HIS A 303 -2.58 -14.04 -11.24
C HIS A 303 -2.70 -15.24 -12.19
N VAL A 304 -3.08 -16.37 -11.61
CA VAL A 304 -3.14 -17.66 -12.31
C VAL A 304 -4.49 -18.32 -12.13
N SER A 305 -4.87 -19.11 -13.12
CA SER A 305 -6.08 -19.94 -13.11
C SER A 305 -5.76 -21.36 -13.55
N PRO A 306 -6.60 -22.36 -13.18
CA PRO A 306 -6.47 -23.70 -13.70
C PRO A 306 -6.57 -23.73 -15.23
N LEU A 307 -5.76 -24.57 -15.87
CA LEU A 307 -5.77 -24.77 -17.32
C LEU A 307 -7.15 -25.19 -17.80
N GLY A 308 -7.67 -24.48 -18.81
CA GLY A 308 -9.00 -24.74 -19.39
C GLY A 308 -10.17 -24.11 -18.64
N TYR A 309 -9.93 -23.40 -17.54
CA TYR A 309 -10.97 -22.63 -16.83
C TYR A 309 -11.42 -21.41 -17.65
N TYR A 310 -10.47 -20.71 -18.28
CA TYR A 310 -10.74 -19.63 -19.22
C TYR A 310 -10.45 -20.08 -20.65
N GLN A 311 -11.25 -19.58 -21.59
CA GLN A 311 -11.07 -19.76 -23.02
C GLN A 311 -11.15 -18.41 -23.74
N PHE A 312 -10.54 -18.31 -24.92
CA PHE A 312 -10.76 -17.15 -25.77
C PHE A 312 -12.15 -17.26 -26.39
N GLY A 313 -12.91 -16.16 -26.40
CA GLY A 313 -14.20 -16.11 -27.09
C GLY A 313 -14.00 -16.38 -28.59
N GLU A 314 -14.97 -17.06 -29.20
CA GLU A 314 -15.03 -17.21 -30.66
C GLU A 314 -15.48 -15.88 -31.28
N GLU A 315 -14.58 -14.91 -31.39
CA GLU A 315 -14.88 -13.70 -32.17
C GLU A 315 -14.63 -14.03 -33.65
N GLU A 316 -15.73 -14.24 -34.37
CA GLU A 316 -15.77 -14.43 -35.82
C GLU A 316 -15.22 -13.18 -36.54
N GLY A 317 -14.01 -13.26 -37.08
CA GLY A 317 -13.71 -12.61 -38.36
C GLY A 317 -13.08 -11.22 -38.36
N GLU A 318 -12.07 -10.97 -37.52
CA GLU A 318 -11.03 -10.02 -37.90
C GLU A 318 -9.77 -10.79 -38.28
N GLU A 319 -9.25 -10.45 -39.47
CA GLU A 319 -8.09 -11.08 -40.09
C GLU A 319 -6.92 -11.09 -39.09
N GLU A 320 -6.36 -12.27 -38.87
CA GLU A 320 -5.21 -12.49 -37.99
C GLU A 320 -4.02 -11.63 -38.46
N GLU A 321 -3.89 -10.42 -37.92
CA GLU A 321 -2.61 -9.73 -37.89
C GLU A 321 -1.71 -10.49 -36.91
N GLU A 322 -0.66 -11.12 -37.43
CA GLU A 322 0.39 -11.82 -36.69
C GLU A 322 1.03 -10.87 -35.65
N GLY A 323 0.41 -10.75 -34.46
CA GLY A 323 0.89 -9.86 -33.40
C GLY A 323 -0.18 -9.33 -32.45
N ALA A 324 -1.46 -9.40 -32.81
CA ALA A 324 -2.54 -8.94 -31.94
C ALA A 324 -2.66 -9.85 -30.70
N THR A 325 -2.32 -9.30 -29.55
CA THR A 325 -2.46 -9.98 -28.26
C THR A 325 -3.96 -10.08 -27.95
N ARG A 326 -4.47 -11.30 -27.72
CA ARG A 326 -5.88 -11.47 -27.33
C ARG A 326 -6.07 -10.98 -25.90
N ASP A 327 -6.90 -9.96 -25.75
CA ASP A 327 -7.08 -9.23 -24.49
C ASP A 327 -8.31 -9.65 -23.68
N THR A 328 -9.22 -10.40 -24.33
CA THR A 328 -10.49 -10.86 -23.77
C THR A 328 -10.51 -12.38 -23.62
N TYR A 329 -11.10 -12.85 -22.52
CA TYR A 329 -11.29 -14.26 -22.22
C TYR A 329 -12.63 -14.46 -21.51
N GLU A 330 -13.19 -15.65 -21.67
CA GLU A 330 -14.50 -16.03 -21.12
C GLU A 330 -14.36 -17.26 -20.23
N GLU A 331 -15.26 -17.38 -19.25
CA GLU A 331 -15.35 -18.56 -18.39
C GLU A 331 -15.87 -19.76 -19.18
N ASN A 332 -15.12 -20.87 -19.14
CA ASN A 332 -15.52 -22.11 -19.79
C ASN A 332 -16.56 -22.84 -18.92
N LEU A 333 -17.82 -22.82 -19.36
CA LEU A 333 -18.93 -23.49 -18.67
C LEU A 333 -18.82 -25.02 -18.65
N GLU A 334 -18.00 -25.60 -19.53
CA GLU A 334 -17.77 -27.05 -19.63
C GLU A 334 -16.55 -27.53 -18.82
N PHE A 335 -15.93 -26.65 -18.02
CA PHE A 335 -14.74 -26.99 -17.26
C PHE A 335 -15.00 -28.11 -16.23
N GLU A 336 -14.33 -29.26 -16.44
CA GLU A 336 -14.27 -30.33 -15.45
C GLU A 336 -13.09 -30.08 -14.48
N GLY A 337 -13.39 -30.01 -13.19
CA GLY A 337 -12.38 -29.72 -12.16
C GLY A 337 -11.20 -30.69 -12.19
N ILE A 338 -9.99 -30.12 -12.25
CA ILE A 338 -8.74 -30.88 -12.19
C ILE A 338 -8.57 -31.45 -10.76
N PRO A 339 -8.20 -32.72 -10.58
CA PRO A 339 -7.97 -33.28 -9.26
C PRO A 339 -6.83 -32.56 -8.54
N VAL A 340 -6.99 -32.39 -7.22
CA VAL A 340 -6.05 -31.61 -6.37
C VAL A 340 -4.61 -32.12 -6.44
N THR A 341 -4.41 -33.43 -6.61
CA THR A 341 -3.07 -34.02 -6.77
C THR A 341 -2.33 -33.44 -7.96
N ASP A 342 -3.03 -33.27 -9.09
CA ASP A 342 -2.43 -32.85 -10.34
C ASP A 342 -2.16 -31.34 -10.33
N LEU A 343 -2.99 -30.57 -9.63
CA LEU A 343 -2.79 -29.14 -9.38
C LEU A 343 -1.54 -28.83 -8.54
N VAL A 344 -1.17 -29.74 -7.63
CA VAL A 344 0.00 -29.57 -6.75
C VAL A 344 1.27 -30.09 -7.39
N GLU A 345 1.20 -31.19 -8.15
CA GLU A 345 2.37 -31.83 -8.74
C GLU A 345 2.83 -31.16 -10.04
N ASN A 346 1.91 -30.63 -10.85
CA ASN A 346 2.23 -30.09 -12.18
C ASN A 346 1.96 -28.59 -12.27
N LEU A 347 3.02 -27.78 -12.42
CA LEU A 347 2.90 -26.34 -12.69
C LEU A 347 2.23 -26.03 -14.04
N SER A 348 2.26 -26.97 -14.98
CA SER A 348 1.55 -26.85 -16.28
C SER A 348 0.03 -26.85 -16.17
N SER A 349 -0.51 -27.20 -14.99
CA SER A 349 -1.96 -27.14 -14.72
C SER A 349 -2.45 -25.72 -14.41
N TRP A 350 -1.54 -24.76 -14.27
CA TRP A 350 -1.83 -23.35 -13.99
C TRP A 350 -1.39 -22.48 -15.16
N VAL A 351 -2.24 -21.54 -15.55
CA VAL A 351 -2.00 -20.58 -16.63
C VAL A 351 -2.17 -19.15 -16.14
N HIS A 352 -1.39 -18.23 -16.69
CA HIS A 352 -1.55 -16.79 -16.44
C HIS A 352 -2.79 -16.25 -17.16
N HIS A 353 -3.69 -15.58 -16.43
CA HIS A 353 -4.89 -14.95 -17.02
C HIS A 353 -4.82 -13.42 -17.07
N VAL A 354 -3.67 -12.84 -16.69
CA VAL A 354 -3.39 -11.41 -16.81
C VAL A 354 -2.26 -11.23 -17.84
N GLN A 355 -2.33 -10.15 -18.62
CA GLN A 355 -1.31 -9.82 -19.61
C GLN A 355 0.06 -9.58 -18.96
N HIS A 356 1.10 -9.96 -19.69
CA HIS A 356 2.48 -9.72 -19.28
C HIS A 356 2.86 -8.25 -19.48
N ILE A 357 3.52 -7.65 -18.49
CA ILE A 357 4.05 -6.29 -18.61
C ILE A 357 5.44 -6.35 -19.24
N LEU A 358 5.59 -5.77 -20.43
CA LEU A 358 6.83 -5.71 -21.20
C LEU A 358 7.93 -4.92 -20.47
N PRO A 359 9.22 -5.08 -20.84
CA PRO A 359 10.32 -4.25 -20.35
C PRO A 359 10.05 -2.74 -20.45
N GLN A 360 9.35 -2.28 -21.49
CA GLN A 360 8.88 -0.90 -21.67
C GLN A 360 7.97 -0.41 -20.51
N GLY A 361 7.27 -1.31 -19.82
CA GLY A 361 6.36 -0.97 -18.73
C GLY A 361 4.88 -0.90 -19.13
N ARG A 362 4.56 -1.28 -20.37
CA ARG A 362 3.20 -1.44 -20.91
C ARG A 362 2.87 -2.92 -21.14
N CYS A 363 1.60 -3.25 -21.33
CA CYS A 363 1.19 -4.58 -21.77
C CYS A 363 1.29 -4.74 -23.29
N VAL A 364 0.95 -3.69 -24.02
CA VAL A 364 1.08 -3.63 -25.48
C VAL A 364 2.27 -2.75 -25.83
N TRP A 365 3.15 -3.26 -26.70
CA TRP A 365 4.32 -2.52 -27.14
C TRP A 365 3.89 -1.32 -27.97
N LEU A 366 4.43 -0.14 -27.65
CA LEU A 366 4.26 1.06 -28.46
C LEU A 366 5.60 1.43 -29.08
N ASN A 367 5.61 1.61 -30.40
CA ASN A 367 6.77 2.17 -31.07
C ASN A 367 6.85 3.68 -30.80
N THR A 368 7.75 4.09 -29.91
CA THR A 368 7.98 5.51 -29.60
C THR A 368 8.85 6.22 -30.65
N ALA A 369 9.36 5.50 -31.66
CA ALA A 369 10.16 6.07 -32.74
C ALA A 369 9.32 6.47 -33.97
N VAL A 370 8.04 6.08 -34.01
CA VAL A 370 7.10 6.59 -35.01
C VAL A 370 6.72 8.00 -34.59
N LYS A 371 7.44 8.97 -35.15
CA LYS A 371 7.08 10.39 -35.09
C LYS A 371 5.66 10.59 -35.59
N SER A 372 4.92 11.57 -35.04
CA SER A 372 3.59 11.93 -35.55
C SER A 372 3.70 12.36 -37.03
N GLU A 373 2.61 12.24 -37.80
CA GLU A 373 2.58 12.74 -39.20
C GLU A 373 2.95 14.24 -39.29
N GLU A 374 2.67 15.00 -38.23
CA GLU A 374 2.99 16.43 -38.11
C GLU A 374 4.50 16.68 -37.95
N GLU A 375 5.22 15.89 -37.16
CA GLU A 375 6.69 15.97 -37.07
C GLU A 375 7.38 15.47 -38.36
N MET A 376 6.74 14.59 -39.13
CA MET A 376 7.24 14.15 -40.43
C MET A 376 7.11 15.25 -41.50
N GLU A 377 6.07 16.08 -41.47
CA GLU A 377 5.92 17.20 -42.41
C GLU A 377 6.93 18.34 -42.16
N GLU A 378 7.37 18.56 -40.91
CA GLU A 378 8.37 19.59 -40.59
C GLU A 378 9.81 19.21 -40.98
N GLU A 379 10.13 17.92 -40.98
CA GLU A 379 11.47 17.42 -41.36
C GLU A 379 11.68 17.26 -42.87
N GLU A 380 10.63 17.38 -43.71
CA GLU A 380 10.79 17.39 -45.19
C GLU A 380 11.61 18.59 -45.70
N GLY A 381 11.93 19.57 -44.84
CA GLY A 381 12.80 20.72 -45.13
C GLY A 381 14.31 20.52 -44.88
N GLU A 382 14.72 19.50 -44.14
CA GLU A 382 16.13 19.23 -43.79
C GLU A 382 16.56 17.83 -44.25
N GLU A 383 16.59 17.63 -45.57
CA GLU A 383 17.37 16.54 -46.17
C GLU A 383 18.87 16.78 -45.92
N GLU A 384 19.46 16.12 -44.91
CA GLU A 384 20.71 15.35 -45.00
C GLU A 384 21.17 14.89 -43.59
N GLU A 385 21.44 13.58 -43.46
CA GLU A 385 22.03 12.87 -42.29
C GLU A 385 21.09 12.44 -41.15
N LYS A 386 20.13 11.54 -41.42
CA LYS A 386 19.73 10.53 -40.42
C LYS A 386 20.50 9.25 -40.68
N GLU A 387 21.59 9.06 -39.93
CA GLU A 387 22.18 7.75 -39.73
C GLU A 387 21.10 6.78 -39.25
N ASP A 388 21.15 5.54 -39.71
CA ASP A 388 20.25 4.44 -39.36
C ASP A 388 20.01 4.37 -37.83
N GLU A 389 18.97 5.03 -37.32
CA GLU A 389 18.44 4.74 -35.98
C GLU A 389 17.81 3.35 -36.09
N GLU A 390 18.48 2.33 -35.54
CA GLU A 390 17.93 0.97 -35.41
C GLU A 390 16.53 1.08 -34.83
N GLU A 391 15.50 0.82 -35.64
CA GLU A 391 14.12 0.75 -35.18
C GLU A 391 14.10 -0.22 -33.98
N PRO A 392 13.58 0.20 -32.81
CA PRO A 392 13.56 -0.65 -31.65
C PRO A 392 12.77 -1.92 -31.98
N GLU A 393 13.40 -3.10 -31.81
CA GLU A 393 12.73 -4.37 -32.05
C GLU A 393 11.46 -4.46 -31.17
N PRO A 394 10.31 -4.87 -31.75
CA PRO A 394 9.07 -4.96 -31.00
C PRO A 394 9.22 -5.95 -29.84
N GLU A 395 8.94 -5.49 -28.63
CA GLU A 395 8.99 -6.35 -27.45
C GLU A 395 7.75 -7.24 -27.44
N VAL A 396 7.92 -8.54 -27.70
CA VAL A 396 6.81 -9.51 -27.66
C VAL A 396 6.84 -10.30 -26.35
N GLY A 397 5.76 -10.17 -25.57
CA GLY A 397 5.54 -10.95 -24.36
C GLY A 397 4.95 -12.34 -24.63
N PRO A 398 4.94 -13.24 -23.63
CA PRO A 398 4.20 -14.50 -23.75
C PRO A 398 2.70 -14.23 -23.94
N PRO A 399 2.00 -15.06 -24.73
CA PRO A 399 0.57 -14.88 -24.95
C PRO A 399 -0.23 -15.12 -23.65
N LEU A 400 -1.48 -14.64 -23.63
CA LEU A 400 -2.37 -14.93 -22.51
C LEU A 400 -2.62 -16.45 -22.40
N LEU A 401 -2.92 -16.92 -21.19
CA LEU A 401 -3.13 -18.35 -20.88
C LEU A 401 -1.89 -19.22 -21.07
N THR A 402 -0.68 -18.63 -20.99
CA THR A 402 0.59 -19.37 -20.97
C THR A 402 0.77 -20.15 -19.67
N PRO A 403 1.22 -21.43 -19.69
CA PRO A 403 1.40 -22.24 -18.49
C PRO A 403 2.60 -21.80 -17.63
N LEU A 404 2.49 -21.94 -16.30
CA LEU A 404 3.57 -21.60 -15.36
C LEU A 404 4.86 -22.40 -15.55
N SER A 405 4.80 -23.55 -16.22
CA SER A 405 6.00 -24.33 -16.53
C SER A 405 6.98 -23.58 -17.45
N GLU A 406 6.51 -22.59 -18.20
CA GLU A 406 7.32 -21.82 -19.16
C GLU A 406 8.05 -20.63 -18.51
N ASP A 407 7.62 -20.19 -17.31
CA ASP A 407 8.21 -19.07 -16.57
C ASP A 407 9.70 -19.31 -16.21
N ALA A 408 10.10 -20.56 -15.99
CA ALA A 408 11.45 -20.93 -15.61
C ALA A 408 12.51 -20.63 -16.69
N GLY A 409 12.09 -20.55 -17.96
CA GLY A 409 12.97 -20.16 -19.08
C GLY A 409 13.25 -18.65 -19.11
N ASN A 410 12.24 -17.84 -18.80
CA ASN A 410 12.28 -16.38 -18.93
C ASN A 410 13.06 -15.68 -17.82
N LEU A 411 13.26 -16.32 -16.67
CA LEU A 411 14.08 -15.78 -15.57
C LEU A 411 15.59 -15.69 -15.90
N ARG A 412 16.07 -16.47 -16.87
CA ARG A 412 17.51 -16.52 -17.23
C ARG A 412 17.90 -15.57 -18.35
N THR A 413 16.96 -15.13 -19.18
CA THR A 413 17.24 -14.22 -20.30
C THR A 413 17.37 -12.76 -19.83
N SER A 414 16.65 -12.37 -18.76
CA SER A 414 16.73 -11.01 -18.19
C SER A 414 18.05 -10.69 -17.47
N THR A 415 18.82 -11.69 -17.04
CA THR A 415 20.08 -11.46 -16.29
C THR A 415 21.34 -11.39 -17.17
N LEU A 416 21.25 -11.66 -18.48
CA LEU A 416 22.42 -11.74 -19.37
C LEU A 416 22.54 -10.61 -20.40
N VAL A 417 21.59 -9.70 -20.50
CA VAL A 417 21.63 -8.56 -21.46
C VAL A 417 22.25 -7.29 -20.84
N GLY A 418 22.68 -7.33 -19.58
CA GLY A 418 23.25 -6.17 -18.89
C GLY A 418 24.50 -6.49 -18.09
N ALA A 419 25.57 -6.93 -18.75
CA ALA A 419 26.92 -6.98 -18.19
C ALA A 419 27.96 -6.57 -19.24
#